data_AF-Q5Y1B2-F1
#
_entry.id   AF-Q5Y1B2-F1
#
_cell.length_a   1.000
_cell.length_b   1.000
_cell.length_c   1.000
_cell.angle_alpha   90.00
_cell.angle_beta   90.00
_cell.angle_gamma   90.00
#
_symmetry.space_group_name_H-M   'P 1'
#
loop_
_entity.id
_entity.type
_entity.pdbx_description
1 polymer ?
#
loop_
_entity_poly.entity_id
_entity_poly.type
_entity_poly.pdbx_seq_one_letter_code
_entity_poly.pdbx_strand_id
1 'polypeptide(L)' 'MKIFLDTADTPTVKRLFSTGLIDGVTTNPSLIRKSGANPLDVYAELQSLGVPDISMEVYGTADEMYD' A
#
# COMPACT_ATOMS: atom_id res chain seq x y z
N MET A 1 -8.80 6.02 -17.06
CA MET A 1 -9.29 6.04 -15.67
C MET A 1 -8.50 4.98 -14.93
N LYS A 2 -7.95 5.29 -13.75
CA LYS A 2 -7.24 4.32 -12.91
C LYS A 2 -8.12 3.89 -11.74
N ILE A 3 -8.02 2.65 -11.29
CA ILE A 3 -8.71 2.09 -10.13
C ILE A 3 -7.68 1.74 -9.06
N PHE A 4 -7.84 2.31 -7.86
CA PHE A 4 -6.96 2.05 -6.73
C PHE A 4 -7.70 1.26 -5.67
N LEU A 5 -6.99 0.34 -5.03
CA LEU A 5 -7.50 -0.41 -3.88
C LEU A 5 -7.01 0.22 -2.57
N ASP A 6 -7.94 0.60 -1.69
CA ASP A 6 -7.62 1.21 -0.40
C ASP A 6 -7.55 0.15 0.71
N THR A 7 -6.37 -0.44 0.91
CA THR A 7 -6.17 -1.53 1.87
C THR A 7 -4.70 -1.77 2.21
N ALA A 8 -4.46 -2.38 3.37
CA ALA A 8 -3.17 -2.97 3.75
C ALA A 8 -3.15 -4.51 3.64
N ASP A 9 -4.24 -5.13 3.18
CA ASP A 9 -4.38 -6.59 3.05
C ASP A 9 -3.74 -7.10 1.75
N THR A 10 -2.46 -7.47 1.82
CA THR A 10 -1.66 -7.93 0.66
C THR A 10 -2.20 -9.17 -0.05
N PRO A 11 -2.86 -10.16 0.61
CA PRO A 11 -3.57 -11.23 -0.10
C PRO A 11 -4.70 -10.73 -1.01
N THR A 12 -5.52 -9.77 -0.55
CA THR A 12 -6.57 -9.20 -1.39
C THR A 12 -5.99 -8.38 -2.54
N VAL A 13 -4.93 -7.62 -2.29
CA VAL A 13 -4.20 -6.89 -3.34
C VAL A 13 -3.71 -7.86 -4.41
N LYS A 14 -3.01 -8.93 -4.02
CA LYS A 14 -2.52 -9.96 -4.95
C LYS A 14 -3.63 -10.54 -5.83
N ARG A 15 -4.77 -10.86 -5.21
CA ARG A 15 -5.92 -11.43 -5.91
C ARG A 15 -6.57 -10.46 -6.89
N LEU A 16 -6.72 -9.18 -6.53
CA LEU A 16 -7.37 -8.21 -7.40
C LEU A 16 -6.42 -7.68 -8.48
N PHE A 17 -5.15 -7.50 -8.15
CA PHE A 17 -4.12 -7.09 -9.11
C PHE A 17 -3.94 -8.13 -10.23
N SER A 18 -3.98 -9.43 -9.92
CA SER A 18 -3.88 -10.49 -10.94
C SER A 18 -5.03 -10.53 -11.94
N THR A 19 -6.16 -9.86 -11.66
CA THR A 19 -7.28 -9.73 -12.61
C THR A 19 -7.09 -8.59 -13.61
N GLY A 20 -6.13 -7.69 -13.38
CA GLY A 20 -5.96 -6.46 -14.15
C GLY A 20 -7.00 -5.37 -13.85
N LEU A 21 -7.80 -5.53 -12.79
CA LEU A 21 -8.84 -4.56 -12.42
C LEU A 21 -8.28 -3.31 -11.72
N ILE A 22 -7.21 -3.45 -10.95
CA ILE A 22 -6.63 -2.36 -10.16
C ILE A 22 -5.25 -1.95 -10.70
N ASP A 23 -4.98 -0.66 -10.67
CA ASP A 23 -3.76 -0.02 -11.15
C ASP A 23 -2.78 0.31 -10.02
N GLY A 24 -3.24 0.26 -8.77
CA GLY A 24 -2.45 0.67 -7.62
C GLY A 24 -3.14 0.44 -6.29
N VAL A 25 -2.43 0.77 -5.21
CA VAL A 25 -2.87 0.62 -3.82
C VAL A 25 -2.63 1.90 -3.06
N THR A 26 -3.61 2.29 -2.23
CA THR A 26 -3.44 3.34 -1.23
C THR A 26 -3.44 2.74 0.16
N THR A 27 -2.49 3.17 1.00
CA THR A 27 -2.45 2.84 2.42
C THR A 27 -2.50 4.10 3.27
N ASN A 28 -2.78 3.91 4.56
CA ASN A 28 -2.62 4.93 5.59
C ASN A 28 -2.34 4.25 6.94
N PRO A 29 -1.89 4.97 7.98
CA PRO A 29 -1.54 4.39 9.27
C PRO A 29 -2.71 3.65 9.94
N SER A 30 -3.95 4.04 9.65
CA SER A 30 -5.13 3.37 10.21
C SER A 30 -5.39 2.01 9.56
N LEU A 31 -5.22 1.88 8.25
CA LEU A 31 -5.34 0.60 7.53
C LEU A 31 -4.24 -0.37 7.95
N ILE A 32 -2.99 0.11 8.04
CA ILE A 32 -1.86 -0.69 8.51
C ILE A 32 -2.12 -1.19 9.94
N ARG A 33 -2.55 -0.31 10.85
CA ARG A 33 -2.89 -0.68 12.22
C ARG A 33 -4.03 -1.72 12.30
N LYS A 34 -5.06 -1.58 11.47
CA LYS A 34 -6.19 -2.53 11.40
C LYS A 34 -5.77 -3.90 10.87
N SER A 35 -4.77 -3.95 9.98
CA SER A 35 -4.24 -5.22 9.48
C SER A 35 -3.47 -6.01 10.54
N GLY A 36 -2.89 -5.31 11.53
CA GLY A 36 -2.01 -5.91 12.53
C GLY A 36 -0.61 -6.30 12.01
N ALA A 37 -0.35 -6.08 10.72
CA ALA A 37 0.94 -6.37 10.09
C ALA A 37 1.97 -5.27 10.39
N ASN A 38 3.26 -5.63 10.28
CA ASN A 38 4.33 -4.64 10.28
C ASN A 38 4.24 -3.80 8.99
N PRO A 39 4.29 -2.46 9.07
CA PRO A 39 4.23 -1.60 7.89
C PRO A 39 5.26 -1.95 6.82
N LEU A 40 6.51 -2.23 7.21
CA LEU A 40 7.60 -2.51 6.27
C LEU A 40 7.39 -3.82 5.52
N ASP A 41 6.84 -4.83 6.19
CA ASP A 41 6.52 -6.13 5.58
C ASP A 41 5.41 -5.94 4.53
N VAL A 42 4.36 -5.17 4.85
CA VAL A 42 3.28 -4.84 3.89
C VAL A 42 3.85 -4.17 2.65
N TYR A 43 4.69 -3.14 2.80
CA TYR A 43 5.24 -2.43 1.64
C TYR A 43 6.21 -3.29 0.82
N ALA A 44 7.04 -4.10 1.48
CA ALA A 44 7.93 -5.05 0.80
C ALA A 44 7.13 -6.10 0.01
N GLU A 45 6.02 -6.60 0.55
CA GLU A 45 5.12 -7.50 -0.14
C GLU A 45 4.44 -6.83 -1.34
N LEU A 46 3.89 -5.61 -1.18
CA LEU A 46 3.29 -4.84 -2.28
C LEU A 46 4.29 -4.59 -3.42
N GLN A 47 5.54 -4.24 -3.07
CA GLN A 47 6.62 -4.09 -4.04
C GLN A 47 6.93 -5.42 -4.75
N SER A 48 7.00 -6.53 -3.99
CA SER A 48 7.28 -7.87 -4.53
C SER A 48 6.16 -8.38 -5.44
N LEU A 49 4.91 -7.94 -5.23
CA LEU A 49 3.79 -8.19 -6.11
C LEU A 49 3.88 -7.44 -7.45
N GLY A 50 4.77 -6.46 -7.56
CA GLY A 50 4.92 -5.63 -8.76
C GLY A 50 3.79 -4.60 -8.94
N VAL A 51 3.13 -4.20 -7.85
CA VAL A 51 2.13 -3.13 -7.90
C VAL A 51 2.84 -1.83 -8.32
N PRO A 52 2.43 -1.18 -9.43
CA PRO A 52 3.21 -0.10 -10.01
C PRO A 52 3.03 1.24 -9.30
N ASP A 53 1.94 1.41 -8.55
CA ASP A 53 1.55 2.67 -7.92
C ASP A 53 1.12 2.39 -6.48
N ILE A 54 1.99 2.73 -5.52
CA ILE A 54 1.79 2.48 -4.08
C ILE A 54 1.86 3.83 -3.36
N SER A 55 0.71 4.28 -2.84
CA SER A 55 0.65 5.47 -1.98
C SER A 55 0.82 5.06 -0.52
N MET A 56 1.80 5.66 0.15
CA MET A 56 2.10 5.46 1.57
C MET A 56 2.21 6.81 2.30
N GLU A 57 1.75 6.87 3.55
CA GLU A 57 1.88 8.05 4.39
C GLU A 57 3.08 7.93 5.33
N VAL A 58 3.84 9.02 5.45
CA VAL A 58 4.94 9.20 6.40
C VAL A 58 4.51 10.09 7.56
N TYR A 59 5.30 10.11 8.62
CA TYR A 59 5.09 10.98 9.78
C TYR A 59 6.40 11.71 10.14
N GLY A 60 6.29 12.96 10.58
CA GLY A 60 7.44 13.79 10.93
C GLY A 60 7.11 15.28 10.90
N THR A 61 8.11 16.09 11.17
CA THR A 61 8.15 17.51 10.82
C THR A 61 8.23 17.68 9.30
N ALA A 62 8.08 18.92 8.81
CA ALA A 62 8.19 19.19 7.39
C ALA A 62 9.53 18.69 6.81
N ASP A 63 10.64 18.93 7.51
CA ASP A 63 11.97 18.51 7.06
C ASP A 63 12.09 16.97 7.07
N GLU A 64 11.64 16.29 8.15
CA GLU A 64 11.67 14.82 8.25
C GLU A 64 10.81 14.10 7.20
N MET A 65 9.80 14.77 6.63
CA MET A 65 8.95 14.20 5.58
C MET A 65 9.58 14.26 4.17
N TYR A 66 10.59 15.11 3.97
CA TYR A 66 11.32 15.20 2.70
C TYR A 66 12.56 14.32 2.65
N ASP A 67 13.09 13.92 3.82
CA ASP A 67 14.24 13.01 3.98
C ASP A 67 13.88 11.55 3.65
#